data_AF-A0A2K6GCL3-F1
#
_entry.id   AF-A0A2K6GCL3-F1
#
_cell.length_a   1.000
_cell.length_b   1.000
_cell.length_c   1.000
_cell.angle_alpha   90.00
_cell.angle_beta   90.00
_cell.angle_gamma   90.00
#
_symmetry.space_group_name_H-M   'P 1'
#
loop_
_entity.id
_entity.type
_entity.pdbx_description
1 polymer ?
#
loop_
_entity_poly.entity_id
_entity_poly.type
_entity_poly.pdbx_seq_one_letter_code
_entity_poly.pdbx_strand_id
1 'polypeptide(L)'
;MIRSYFPKCVALFALFVLSVGALDTFIAAVYEHAVILPNNTETPVSKEEALLLMNKNIDVLEEAVKLAAKQGAHIIVAPEDGMYGWVFTRESIYPYLEDIPDPEVNWIPCRDPQSMVQHAAPPLSSSVPLCVGQSHASQSPCCKYPQHQHAHDREWNLRPRSRQGVSL
;
A
#
# COMPACT_ATOMS: atom_id res chain seq x y z
N MET A 1 15.40 -15.23 -50.26
CA MET A 1 14.61 -14.07 -49.80
C MET A 1 14.53 -13.90 -48.26
N ILE A 2 15.33 -14.62 -47.46
CA ILE A 2 15.20 -14.63 -45.98
C ILE A 2 16.21 -13.71 -45.26
N ARG A 3 17.32 -13.34 -45.93
CA ARG A 3 18.44 -12.60 -45.32
C ARG A 3 18.15 -11.11 -45.03
N SER A 4 17.12 -10.54 -45.65
CA SER A 4 16.76 -9.11 -45.55
C SER A 4 15.87 -8.79 -44.34
N TYR A 5 15.15 -9.80 -43.81
CA TYR A 5 14.26 -9.62 -42.64
C TYR A 5 15.00 -9.68 -41.30
N PHE A 6 16.06 -10.50 -41.21
CA PHE A 6 16.84 -10.68 -39.99
C PHE A 6 17.40 -9.38 -39.38
N PRO A 7 18.07 -8.49 -40.14
CA PRO A 7 18.59 -7.24 -39.56
C PRO A 7 17.48 -6.25 -39.15
N LYS A 8 16.31 -6.30 -39.79
CA LYS A 8 15.15 -5.46 -39.41
C LYS A 8 14.54 -5.93 -38.09
N CYS A 9 14.43 -7.25 -37.89
CA CYS A 9 13.96 -7.81 -36.62
C CYS A 9 14.91 -7.50 -35.46
N VAL A 10 16.23 -7.56 -35.70
CA VAL A 10 17.24 -7.21 -34.70
C VAL A 10 17.17 -5.71 -34.35
N ALA A 11 17.00 -4.83 -35.33
CA ALA A 11 16.84 -3.39 -35.09
C ALA A 11 15.55 -3.06 -34.30
N LEU A 12 14.44 -3.73 -34.62
CA LEU A 12 13.19 -3.61 -33.86
C LEU A 12 13.36 -4.10 -32.42
N PHE A 13 14.01 -5.25 -32.21
CA PHE A 13 14.31 -5.76 -30.87
C PHE A 13 15.21 -4.80 -30.08
N ALA A 14 16.24 -4.22 -30.70
CA ALA A 14 17.12 -3.26 -30.05
C ALA A 14 16.36 -1.98 -29.62
N LEU A 15 15.43 -1.48 -30.45
CA LEU A 15 14.56 -0.36 -30.12
C LEU A 15 13.62 -0.68 -28.94
N PHE A 16 13.10 -1.91 -28.85
CA PHE A 16 12.28 -2.37 -27.72
C PHE A 16 13.10 -2.59 -26.44
N VAL A 17 14.36 -3.03 -26.54
CA VAL A 17 15.24 -3.15 -25.36
C VAL A 17 15.61 -1.77 -24.80
N LEU A 18 15.78 -0.77 -25.68
CA LEU A 18 16.02 0.62 -25.28
C LEU A 18 14.80 1.29 -24.64
N SER A 19 13.59 0.75 -24.81
CA SER A 19 12.36 1.31 -24.21
C SER A 19 12.14 0.87 -22.76
N VAL A 20 13.02 0.05 -22.18
CA VAL A 20 13.00 -0.29 -20.75
C VAL A 20 13.86 0.73 -20.00
N GLY A 21 13.32 1.93 -19.82
CA GLY A 21 13.97 3.04 -19.09
C GLY A 21 13.29 3.30 -17.75
N ALA A 22 14.06 3.66 -16.73
CA ALA A 22 13.53 4.27 -15.52
C ALA A 22 12.97 5.66 -15.87
N LEU A 23 11.84 6.04 -15.28
CA LEU A 23 11.31 7.39 -15.44
C LEU A 23 12.16 8.37 -14.60
N ASP A 24 12.56 9.49 -15.20
CA ASP A 24 13.34 10.54 -14.50
C ASP A 24 12.48 11.32 -13.48
N THR A 25 11.16 11.31 -13.66
CA THR A 25 10.20 12.01 -12.79
C THR A 25 8.97 11.15 -12.56
N PHE A 26 8.26 11.42 -11.46
CA PHE A 26 6.99 10.76 -11.14
C PHE A 26 6.03 11.75 -10.48
N ILE A 27 4.73 11.46 -10.57
CA ILE A 27 3.68 12.25 -9.90
C ILE A 27 3.32 11.54 -8.60
N ALA A 28 3.34 12.28 -7.49
CA ALA A 28 2.92 11.78 -6.18
C ALA A 28 1.60 12.43 -5.77
N ALA A 29 0.76 11.68 -5.07
CA ALA A 29 -0.46 12.16 -4.43
C ALA A 29 -0.38 11.93 -2.91
N VAL A 30 -1.06 12.79 -2.14
CA VAL A 30 -1.25 12.63 -0.70
C VAL A 30 -2.72 12.89 -0.44
N TYR A 31 -3.34 12.04 0.37
CA TYR A 31 -4.73 12.21 0.77
C TYR A 31 -4.82 12.49 2.26
N GLU A 32 -5.48 13.59 2.62
CA GLU A 32 -5.85 13.89 4.00
C GLU A 32 -7.20 13.23 4.28
N HIS A 33 -7.19 12.19 5.11
CA HIS A 33 -8.39 11.38 5.37
C HIS A 33 -9.11 11.84 6.63
N ALA A 34 -10.40 12.12 6.51
CA ALA A 34 -11.29 12.32 7.64
C ALA A 34 -11.71 10.95 8.20
N VAL A 35 -10.87 10.39 9.07
CA VAL A 35 -11.01 9.02 9.59
C VAL A 35 -12.37 8.81 10.26
N ILE A 36 -13.07 7.75 9.86
CA ILE A 36 -14.26 7.26 10.56
C ILE A 36 -13.79 6.47 11.79
N LEU A 37 -13.94 7.08 12.96
CA LEU A 37 -13.46 6.51 14.22
C LEU A 37 -14.43 5.46 14.81
N PRO A 38 -13.92 4.47 15.56
CA PRO A 38 -14.76 3.56 16.34
C PRO A 38 -15.53 4.30 17.44
N ASN A 39 -16.76 3.87 17.71
CA ASN A 39 -17.60 4.47 18.76
C ASN A 39 -17.13 4.12 20.18
N ASN A 40 -16.54 2.94 20.37
CA ASN A 40 -16.06 2.46 21.68
C ASN A 40 -14.66 1.88 21.50
N THR A 41 -13.75 2.35 22.35
CA THR A 41 -12.31 2.05 22.29
C THR A 41 -11.79 1.44 23.59
N GLU A 42 -12.66 1.35 24.61
CA GLU A 42 -12.32 0.85 25.94
C GLU A 42 -12.46 -0.67 26.03
N THR A 43 -13.39 -1.26 25.27
CA THR A 43 -13.62 -2.71 25.25
C THR A 43 -13.36 -3.29 23.86
N PRO A 44 -12.72 -4.47 23.76
CA PRO A 44 -12.54 -5.15 22.47
C PRO A 44 -13.88 -5.42 21.78
N VAL A 45 -13.95 -5.11 20.50
CA VAL A 45 -15.07 -5.47 19.61
C VAL A 45 -14.86 -6.85 19.01
N SER A 46 -15.87 -7.39 18.32
CA SER A 46 -15.68 -8.57 17.49
C SER A 46 -14.78 -8.27 16.28
N LYS A 47 -14.15 -9.31 15.72
CA LYS A 47 -13.32 -9.15 14.51
C LYS A 47 -14.16 -8.67 13.31
N GLU A 48 -15.40 -9.10 13.23
CA GLU A 48 -16.35 -8.73 12.19
C GLU A 48 -16.72 -7.24 12.25
N GLU A 49 -16.92 -6.70 13.46
CA GLU A 49 -17.16 -5.27 13.67
C GLU A 49 -15.92 -4.42 13.35
N ALA A 50 -14.74 -4.89 13.74
CA ALA A 50 -13.47 -4.24 13.39
C ALA A 50 -13.27 -4.17 11.87
N LEU A 51 -13.50 -5.28 11.17
CA LEU A 51 -13.46 -5.35 9.70
C LEU A 51 -14.49 -4.41 9.06
N LEU A 52 -15.71 -4.37 9.57
CA LEU A 52 -16.75 -3.48 9.05
C LEU A 52 -16.34 -2.01 9.14
N LEU A 53 -15.70 -1.59 10.24
CA LEU A 53 -15.20 -0.23 10.39
C LEU A 53 -14.04 0.05 9.41
N MET A 54 -13.06 -0.85 9.35
CA MET A 54 -11.91 -0.69 8.45
C MET A 54 -12.35 -0.60 6.99
N ASN A 55 -13.34 -1.41 6.58
CA ASN A 55 -13.87 -1.38 5.22
C ASN A 55 -14.50 -0.03 4.87
N LYS A 56 -15.24 0.61 5.80
CA LYS A 56 -15.78 1.96 5.57
C LYS A 56 -14.69 2.99 5.31
N ASN A 57 -13.56 2.90 6.01
CA ASN A 57 -12.43 3.78 5.76
C ASN A 57 -11.71 3.44 4.45
N ILE A 58 -11.56 2.15 4.15
CA ILE A 58 -11.00 1.68 2.86
C ILE A 58 -11.84 2.18 1.69
N ASP A 59 -13.17 2.15 1.77
CA ASP A 59 -14.06 2.60 0.70
C ASP A 59 -13.79 4.08 0.33
N VAL A 60 -13.55 4.94 1.33
CA VAL A 60 -13.20 6.35 1.12
C VAL A 60 -11.81 6.49 0.50
N LEU A 61 -10.83 5.73 1.00
CA LEU A 61 -9.47 5.71 0.46
C LEU A 61 -9.44 5.19 -0.98
N GLU A 62 -10.33 4.27 -1.35
CA GLU A 62 -10.44 3.74 -2.70
C GLU A 62 -10.81 4.81 -3.71
N GLU A 63 -11.73 5.70 -3.36
CA GLU A 63 -12.08 6.83 -4.22
C GLU A 63 -10.91 7.82 -4.39
N ALA A 64 -10.13 8.06 -3.33
CA ALA A 64 -8.91 8.88 -3.42
C ALA A 64 -7.85 8.24 -4.31
N VAL A 65 -7.64 6.92 -4.19
CA VAL A 65 -6.72 6.13 -5.02
C VAL A 65 -7.13 6.16 -6.50
N LYS A 66 -8.42 5.92 -6.79
CA LYS A 66 -8.98 6.00 -8.16
C LYS A 66 -8.78 7.39 -8.75
N LEU A 67 -9.03 8.44 -7.98
CA LEU A 67 -8.87 9.81 -8.43
C LEU A 67 -7.40 10.15 -8.71
N ALA A 68 -6.49 9.79 -7.80
CA ALA A 68 -5.06 10.03 -7.98
C ALA A 68 -4.52 9.33 -9.22
N ALA A 69 -4.91 8.09 -9.45
CA ALA A 69 -4.52 7.39 -10.66
C ALA A 69 -5.11 7.98 -11.94
N LYS A 70 -6.37 8.43 -11.90
CA LYS A 70 -6.98 9.17 -13.03
C LYS A 70 -6.20 10.43 -13.38
N GLN A 71 -5.54 11.04 -12.40
CA GLN A 71 -4.65 12.21 -12.58
C GLN A 71 -3.21 11.83 -12.97
N GLY A 72 -2.90 10.54 -13.16
CA GLY A 72 -1.58 10.07 -13.54
C GLY A 72 -0.57 9.98 -12.39
N ALA A 73 -1.04 9.95 -11.13
CA ALA A 73 -0.16 9.66 -10.01
C ALA A 73 0.48 8.27 -10.18
N HIS A 74 1.72 8.15 -9.72
CA HIS A 74 2.50 6.91 -9.69
C HIS A 74 2.52 6.33 -8.28
N ILE A 75 2.38 7.19 -7.27
CA ILE A 75 2.23 6.82 -5.86
C ILE A 75 1.22 7.73 -5.17
N ILE A 76 0.43 7.17 -4.27
CA ILE A 76 -0.41 7.90 -3.32
C ILE A 76 -0.09 7.46 -1.88
N VAL A 77 -0.03 8.42 -0.97
CA VAL A 77 0.18 8.17 0.47
C VAL A 77 -1.10 8.51 1.23
N ALA A 78 -1.59 7.53 1.99
CA ALA A 78 -2.67 7.68 2.97
C ALA A 78 -2.08 8.00 4.37
N PRO A 79 -2.86 8.61 5.28
CA PRO A 79 -2.35 8.97 6.59
C PRO A 79 -2.15 7.74 7.50
N GLU A 80 -1.34 7.94 8.53
CA GLU A 80 -1.23 7.00 9.66
C GLU A 80 -2.59 6.83 10.35
N ASP A 81 -2.87 5.62 10.83
CA ASP A 81 -4.12 5.25 11.49
C ASP A 81 -5.41 5.49 10.67
N GLY A 82 -5.30 5.70 9.36
CA GLY A 82 -6.43 6.03 8.48
C GLY A 82 -7.50 4.94 8.34
N MET A 83 -7.26 3.73 8.84
CA MET A 83 -8.20 2.59 8.73
C MET A 83 -9.04 2.38 9.98
N TYR A 84 -8.46 2.59 11.16
CA TYR A 84 -9.05 2.21 12.44
C TYR A 84 -8.93 3.30 13.53
N GLY A 85 -8.15 4.37 13.31
CA GLY A 85 -7.98 5.46 14.26
C GLY A 85 -6.89 5.19 15.31
N TRP A 86 -6.80 6.06 16.31
CA TRP A 86 -5.65 6.16 17.24
C TRP A 86 -6.00 5.95 18.72
N VAL A 87 -7.25 5.64 19.04
CA VAL A 87 -7.70 5.51 20.43
C VAL A 87 -7.90 4.02 20.74
N PHE A 88 -6.91 3.37 21.33
CA PHE A 88 -7.00 1.94 21.70
C PHE A 88 -6.14 1.58 22.92
N THR A 89 -6.53 0.51 23.61
CA THR A 89 -5.65 -0.25 24.51
C THR A 89 -5.03 -1.43 23.74
N ARG A 90 -4.10 -2.16 24.39
CA ARG A 90 -3.51 -3.37 23.80
C ARG A 90 -4.53 -4.46 23.51
N GLU A 91 -5.59 -4.51 24.29
CA GLU A 91 -6.67 -5.49 24.17
C GLU A 91 -7.69 -5.03 23.13
N SER A 92 -8.08 -3.75 23.13
CA SER A 92 -9.11 -3.26 22.22
C SER A 92 -8.65 -3.09 20.78
N ILE A 93 -7.34 -2.94 20.53
CA ILE A 93 -6.78 -2.92 19.16
C ILE A 93 -6.70 -4.31 18.53
N TYR A 94 -6.64 -5.38 19.35
CA TYR A 94 -6.38 -6.74 18.88
C TYR A 94 -7.27 -7.20 17.71
N PRO A 95 -8.58 -6.94 17.69
CA PRO A 95 -9.47 -7.34 16.59
C PRO A 95 -9.15 -6.67 15.24
N TYR A 96 -8.41 -5.56 15.24
CA TYR A 96 -8.01 -4.79 14.06
C TYR A 96 -6.68 -5.24 13.45
N LEU A 97 -5.94 -6.12 14.14
CA LEU A 97 -4.59 -6.53 13.73
C LEU A 97 -4.61 -7.75 12.82
N GLU A 98 -3.61 -7.81 11.93
CA GLU A 98 -3.30 -9.00 11.15
C GLU A 98 -1.82 -9.36 11.22
N ASP A 99 -1.52 -10.64 10.98
CA ASP A 99 -0.15 -11.09 10.81
C ASP A 99 0.28 -10.78 9.37
N ILE A 100 1.18 -9.81 9.21
CA ILE A 100 1.66 -9.35 7.90
C ILE A 100 3.01 -10.02 7.65
N PRO A 101 3.13 -10.89 6.63
CA PRO A 101 4.39 -11.57 6.36
C PRO A 101 5.44 -10.59 5.85
N ASP A 102 6.71 -10.97 5.99
CA ASP A 102 7.82 -10.24 5.38
C ASP A 102 7.64 -10.14 3.85
N PRO A 103 7.90 -8.98 3.22
CA PRO A 103 7.79 -8.81 1.77
C PRO A 103 8.67 -9.78 0.96
N GLU A 104 9.69 -10.41 1.55
CA GLU A 104 10.48 -11.47 0.92
C GLU A 104 9.67 -12.71 0.50
N VAL A 105 8.47 -12.91 1.07
CA VAL A 105 7.57 -14.03 0.74
C VAL A 105 6.97 -13.91 -0.69
N ASN A 106 7.26 -12.81 -1.43
CA ASN A 106 6.85 -12.57 -2.83
C ASN A 106 5.39 -12.97 -3.11
N TRP A 107 4.49 -12.37 -2.33
CA TRP A 107 3.09 -12.73 -2.32
C TRP A 107 2.20 -11.56 -2.76
N ILE A 108 1.19 -11.87 -3.56
CA ILE A 108 0.20 -10.90 -4.07
C ILE A 108 -1.17 -11.28 -3.49
N PRO A 109 -1.64 -10.60 -2.43
CA PRO A 109 -2.86 -10.99 -1.73
C PRO A 109 -4.11 -11.04 -2.62
N CYS A 110 -4.21 -10.17 -3.62
CA CYS A 110 -5.34 -10.17 -4.57
C CYS A 110 -5.40 -11.42 -5.46
N ARG A 111 -4.27 -12.12 -5.65
CA ARG A 111 -4.19 -13.33 -6.50
C ARG A 111 -4.25 -14.61 -5.68
N ASP A 112 -3.70 -14.59 -4.47
CA ASP A 112 -3.69 -15.73 -3.55
C ASP A 112 -4.13 -15.28 -2.15
N PRO A 113 -5.43 -15.12 -1.90
CA PRO A 113 -5.89 -14.53 -0.66
C PRO A 113 -5.82 -15.54 0.50
N GLN A 114 -5.03 -15.25 1.54
CA GLN A 114 -4.82 -16.13 2.70
C GLN A 114 -5.41 -15.58 4.02
N SER A 115 -5.83 -14.30 4.07
CA SER A 115 -6.40 -13.67 5.28
C SER A 115 -7.48 -12.60 4.98
N MET A 116 -8.16 -12.09 6.02
CA MET A 116 -9.47 -11.43 5.92
C MET A 116 -9.42 -9.93 5.60
N VAL A 117 -8.52 -9.12 6.17
CA VAL A 117 -8.37 -7.69 5.78
C VAL A 117 -7.75 -7.59 4.39
N GLN A 118 -6.94 -8.56 4.00
CA GLN A 118 -6.45 -8.69 2.63
C GLN A 118 -7.55 -9.07 1.61
N HIS A 119 -8.73 -9.50 2.05
CA HIS A 119 -9.94 -9.56 1.21
C HIS A 119 -10.65 -8.21 1.08
N ALA A 120 -10.40 -7.23 1.95
CA ALA A 120 -10.99 -5.89 1.90
C ALA A 120 -10.09 -4.79 1.32
N ALA A 121 -8.77 -4.89 1.49
CA ALA A 121 -7.79 -4.09 0.75
C ALA A 121 -7.57 -4.41 -0.76
N PRO A 122 -8.07 -5.51 -1.37
CA PRO A 122 -7.59 -5.96 -2.66
C PRO A 122 -8.04 -5.16 -3.91
N PRO A 123 -8.97 -4.19 -3.91
CA PRO A 123 -9.18 -3.39 -5.12
C PRO A 123 -8.28 -2.15 -5.23
N LEU A 124 -7.65 -1.68 -4.14
CA LEU A 124 -6.92 -0.40 -4.12
C LEU A 124 -5.75 -0.37 -5.14
N SER A 125 -4.91 -1.41 -5.19
CA SER A 125 -3.73 -1.44 -6.07
C SER A 125 -3.85 -2.39 -7.27
N SER A 126 -4.75 -3.39 -7.23
CA SER A 126 -4.85 -4.36 -8.34
C SER A 126 -5.54 -3.81 -9.58
N SER A 127 -6.46 -2.85 -9.40
CA SER A 127 -7.26 -2.26 -10.48
C SER A 127 -6.53 -1.12 -11.20
N VAL A 128 -5.43 -0.63 -10.62
CA VAL A 128 -4.78 0.59 -11.08
C VAL A 128 -3.27 0.51 -10.87
N PRO A 129 -2.42 0.85 -11.87
CA PRO A 129 -0.97 0.79 -11.72
C PRO A 129 -0.44 1.95 -10.86
N LEU A 130 -0.92 2.03 -9.61
CA LEU A 130 -0.61 3.05 -8.62
C LEU A 130 -0.05 2.36 -7.36
N CYS A 131 1.11 2.81 -6.90
CA CYS A 131 1.63 2.41 -5.60
C CYS A 131 0.83 3.10 -4.48
N VAL A 132 0.39 2.33 -3.49
CA VAL A 132 -0.37 2.85 -2.34
C VAL A 132 0.47 2.67 -1.08
N GLY A 133 0.81 3.77 -0.41
CA GLY A 133 1.42 3.75 0.92
C GLY A 133 0.34 3.91 1.98
N GLN A 134 0.15 2.90 2.83
CA GLN A 134 -0.86 2.88 3.88
C GLN A 134 -0.29 2.26 5.15
N SER A 135 -0.62 2.85 6.31
CA SER A 135 -0.24 2.29 7.61
C SER A 135 -1.23 1.23 8.04
N HIS A 136 -0.72 0.03 8.35
CA HIS A 136 -1.50 -1.06 8.93
C HIS A 136 -0.79 -1.57 10.18
N ALA A 137 -1.55 -1.88 11.22
CA ALA A 137 -1.00 -2.45 12.43
C ALA A 137 -0.86 -3.97 12.26
N SER A 138 0.25 -4.52 12.72
CA SER A 138 0.53 -5.95 12.62
C SER A 138 0.62 -6.61 13.98
N GLN A 139 0.24 -7.89 14.04
CA GLN A 139 0.45 -8.74 15.19
C GLN A 139 1.31 -9.94 14.82
N SER A 140 2.41 -10.14 15.55
CA SER A 140 3.23 -11.35 15.49
C SER A 140 3.25 -12.07 16.84
N PRO A 141 2.85 -13.36 16.91
CA PRO A 141 3.06 -14.17 18.11
C PRO A 141 4.56 -14.30 18.41
N CYS A 142 4.97 -14.03 19.65
CA CYS A 142 6.39 -13.93 20.04
C CYS A 142 7.23 -15.21 19.84
N CYS A 143 6.60 -16.33 19.50
CA CYS A 143 7.28 -17.61 19.23
C CYS A 143 7.37 -17.95 17.73
N LYS A 144 6.90 -17.10 16.81
CA LYS A 144 6.99 -17.37 15.36
C LYS A 144 8.37 -17.09 14.76
N TYR A 145 9.13 -16.15 15.32
CA TYR A 145 10.44 -15.74 14.81
C TYR A 145 11.50 -15.82 15.91
N PRO A 146 12.70 -16.39 15.67
CA PRO A 146 13.84 -16.24 16.57
C PRO A 146 14.15 -14.75 16.77
N GLN A 147 14.51 -14.32 17.98
CA GLN A 147 14.65 -12.92 18.43
C GLN A 147 15.70 -12.03 17.69
N HIS A 148 16.17 -12.38 16.50
CA HIS A 148 17.17 -11.60 15.76
C HIS A 148 16.57 -10.91 14.54
N GLN A 149 16.04 -9.70 14.73
CA GLN A 149 16.17 -8.54 13.82
C GLN A 149 15.20 -7.43 14.26
N HIS A 150 15.63 -6.62 15.25
CA HIS A 150 15.01 -5.33 15.48
C HIS A 150 15.43 -4.38 14.35
N ALA A 151 14.46 -3.93 13.56
CA ALA A 151 14.61 -3.02 12.41
C ALA A 151 14.99 -1.56 12.79
N HIS A 152 15.72 -1.36 13.88
CA HIS A 152 15.96 -0.03 14.47
C HIS A 152 17.09 0.78 13.81
N ASP A 153 17.83 0.20 12.85
CA ASP A 153 19.09 0.78 12.34
C ASP A 153 19.03 1.37 10.91
N ARG A 154 17.86 1.77 10.40
CA ARG A 154 17.78 2.48 9.11
C ARG A 154 17.73 4.00 9.28
N GLU A 155 18.90 4.62 9.14
CA GLU A 155 19.08 6.08 9.11
C GLU A 155 18.44 6.69 7.84
N TRP A 156 17.35 7.45 8.02
CA TRP A 156 16.63 8.11 6.93
C TRP A 156 17.27 9.47 6.59
N ASN A 157 18.13 9.50 5.58
CA ASN A 157 18.71 10.74 5.04
C ASN A 157 17.67 11.55 4.26
N LEU A 158 16.92 12.42 4.94
CA LEU A 158 15.98 13.36 4.33
C LEU A 158 16.69 14.63 3.86
N ARG A 159 16.82 14.83 2.53
CA ARG A 159 17.22 16.12 1.95
C ARG A 159 16.04 17.11 1.92
N PRO A 160 16.29 18.43 2.09
CA PRO A 160 15.22 19.43 2.17
C PRO A 160 14.53 19.62 0.81
N ARG A 161 13.19 19.63 0.81
CA ARG A 161 12.35 19.76 -0.39
C ARG A 161 11.70 21.15 -0.44
N SER A 162 11.77 21.81 -1.60
CA SER A 162 11.03 23.02 -1.93
C SER A 162 9.53 22.70 -2.06
N ARG A 163 8.67 23.41 -1.32
CA ARG A 163 7.22 23.28 -1.41
C ARG A 163 6.70 23.96 -2.68
N GLN A 164 6.16 23.18 -3.60
CA GLN A 164 5.18 23.66 -4.57
C GLN A 164 3.96 22.75 -4.40
N GLY A 165 2.98 23.21 -3.62
CA GLY A 165 1.67 22.56 -3.49
C GLY A 165 0.68 23.31 -4.35
N VAL A 166 -0.08 22.58 -5.18
CA VAL A 166 -1.32 23.06 -5.79
C VAL A 166 -2.45 22.36 -5.05
N SER A 167 -3.37 23.12 -4.46
CA SER A 167 -4.58 22.57 -3.85
C SER A 167 -5.53 22.07 -4.94
N LEU A 168 -6.09 20.88 -4.71
CA LEU A 168 -7.29 20.37 -5.39
C LEU A 168 -8.54 20.81 -4.62
#